data_AF-A0A372QY91-F1
#
_entry.id   AF-A0A372QY91-F1
#
_cell.length_a   1.000
_cell.length_b   1.000
_cell.length_c   1.000
_cell.angle_alpha   90.00
_cell.angle_beta   90.00
_cell.angle_gamma   90.00
#
_symmetry.space_group_name_H-M   'P 1'
#
loop_
_entity.id
_entity.type
_entity.pdbx_description
1 polymer ?
#
loop_
_entity_poly.entity_id
_entity_poly.type
_entity_poly.pdbx_seq_one_letter_code
_entity_poly.pdbx_strand_id
1 'polypeptide(L)'
;MGGRKKLTPWNFYYCPYILRTGEVCNRRCYDPKGCKVYRNSRQVLCKEPGCKKNTRSKYDYCDTHAKKHRSREHYHQKKQAKQAKLALTEILVEKSVQVYWDKLGQKPGWKIIAKWHCQIELKGI
;
A
#
# COMPACT_ATOMS: atom_id res chain seq x y z
N MET A 1 -32.59 -51.17 -6.56
CA MET A 1 -31.54 -51.03 -5.53
C MET A 1 -30.77 -49.74 -5.81
N GLY A 2 -31.01 -48.69 -5.01
CA GLY A 2 -30.40 -47.37 -5.19
C GLY A 2 -28.95 -47.38 -4.75
N GLY A 3 -28.02 -47.43 -5.71
CA GLY A 3 -26.59 -47.30 -5.45
C GLY A 3 -26.29 -45.92 -4.87
N ARG A 4 -25.92 -45.88 -3.58
CA ARG A 4 -25.36 -44.70 -2.93
C ARG A 4 -24.19 -44.18 -3.75
N LYS A 5 -24.36 -43.03 -4.40
CA LYS A 5 -23.24 -42.23 -4.90
C LYS A 5 -22.37 -41.90 -3.69
N LYS A 6 -21.21 -42.56 -3.56
CA LYS A 6 -20.17 -42.11 -2.63
C LYS A 6 -19.70 -40.75 -3.14
N LEU A 7 -20.33 -39.68 -2.66
CA LEU A 7 -19.73 -38.35 -2.68
C LEU A 7 -18.42 -38.52 -1.92
N THR A 8 -17.30 -38.69 -2.62
CA THR A 8 -15.99 -38.47 -2.00
C THR A 8 -16.01 -37.01 -1.58
N PRO A 9 -16.10 -36.69 -0.28
CA PRO A 9 -15.92 -35.34 0.15
C PRO A 9 -14.43 -35.14 -0.04
N TRP A 10 -14.02 -34.55 -1.16
CA TRP A 10 -12.68 -33.99 -1.27
C TRP A 10 -12.60 -32.98 -0.13
N ASN A 11 -12.06 -33.41 1.02
CA ASN A 11 -11.94 -32.56 2.18
C ASN A 11 -10.89 -31.52 1.84
N PHE A 12 -11.38 -30.39 1.35
CA PHE A 12 -10.57 -29.21 1.14
C PHE A 12 -10.27 -28.60 2.50
N TYR A 13 -8.99 -28.43 2.79
CA TYR A 13 -8.52 -27.67 3.94
C TYR A 13 -8.29 -26.23 3.52
N TYR A 14 -8.48 -25.31 4.46
CA TYR A 14 -8.05 -23.93 4.30
C TYR A 14 -6.62 -23.80 4.79
N CYS A 15 -5.75 -23.23 3.96
CA CYS A 15 -4.33 -23.10 4.29
C CYS A 15 -4.13 -22.18 5.51
N PRO A 16 -3.59 -22.70 6.64
CA PRO A 16 -3.40 -21.92 7.86
C PRO A 16 -2.15 -21.02 7.79
N TYR A 17 -1.51 -20.90 6.63
CA TYR A 17 -0.23 -20.21 6.51
C TYR A 17 -0.39 -18.70 6.68
N ILE A 18 0.32 -18.10 7.63
CA ILE A 18 0.37 -16.64 7.80
C ILE A 18 1.40 -16.07 6.82
N LEU A 19 0.93 -15.27 5.88
CA LEU A 19 1.73 -14.51 4.93
C LEU A 19 2.66 -13.52 5.66
N ARG A 20 3.69 -13.06 4.96
CA ARG A 20 4.61 -12.04 5.50
C ARG A 20 3.89 -10.73 5.89
N THR A 21 2.75 -10.46 5.25
CA THR A 21 1.85 -9.33 5.55
C THR A 21 1.13 -9.48 6.90
N GLY A 22 1.09 -10.68 7.48
CA GLY A 22 0.33 -11.00 8.69
C GLY A 22 -1.05 -11.59 8.41
N GLU A 23 -1.48 -11.65 7.15
CA GLU A 23 -2.75 -12.26 6.75
C GLU A 23 -2.63 -13.79 6.65
N VAL A 24 -3.71 -14.51 6.96
CA VAL A 24 -3.76 -15.96 6.71
C VAL A 24 -4.04 -16.20 5.23
N CYS A 25 -3.27 -17.07 4.58
CA CYS A 25 -3.40 -17.40 3.17
C CYS A 25 -4.82 -17.86 2.82
N ASN A 26 -5.39 -18.74 3.65
CA ASN A 26 -6.77 -19.20 3.57
C ASN A 26 -7.20 -19.72 2.18
N ARG A 27 -6.25 -20.17 1.35
CA ARG A 27 -6.54 -20.80 0.06
C ARG A 27 -6.94 -22.26 0.28
N ARG A 28 -7.87 -22.77 -0.52
CA ARG A 28 -8.24 -24.18 -0.52
C ARG A 28 -7.06 -25.03 -0.98
N CYS A 29 -6.69 -26.02 -0.17
CA CYS A 29 -5.65 -26.98 -0.47
C CYS A 29 -6.09 -28.38 -0.06
N TYR A 30 -5.51 -29.40 -0.69
CA TYR A 30 -5.79 -30.81 -0.37
C TYR A 30 -4.95 -31.35 0.80
N ASP A 31 -4.04 -30.54 1.35
CA ASP A 31 -3.14 -30.94 2.43
C ASP A 31 -3.44 -30.14 3.71
N PRO A 32 -3.61 -30.80 4.87
CA PRO A 32 -3.86 -30.12 6.15
C PRO A 32 -2.70 -29.23 6.61
N LYS A 33 -1.46 -29.46 6.13
CA LYS A 33 -0.30 -28.62 6.44
C LYS A 33 -0.29 -27.29 5.66
N GLY A 34 -1.19 -27.13 4.70
CA GLY A 34 -1.31 -25.92 3.88
C GLY A 34 -0.76 -26.06 2.46
N CYS A 35 -0.81 -24.97 1.69
CA CYS A 35 -0.42 -24.96 0.28
C CYS A 35 1.03 -25.41 0.06
N LYS A 36 1.28 -26.12 -1.04
CA LYS A 36 2.62 -26.60 -1.46
C LYS A 36 3.69 -25.49 -1.45
N VAL A 37 3.32 -24.28 -1.90
CA VAL A 37 4.20 -23.09 -1.93
C VAL A 37 4.74 -22.68 -0.55
N TYR A 38 4.02 -23.00 0.52
CA TYR A 38 4.36 -22.59 1.89
C TYR A 38 4.90 -23.73 2.75
N ARG A 39 4.66 -24.98 2.33
CA ARG A 39 5.08 -26.17 3.06
C ARG A 39 6.60 -26.17 3.32
N ASN A 40 7.38 -25.67 2.36
CA ASN A 40 8.85 -25.63 2.42
C ASN A 40 9.41 -24.21 2.65
N SER A 41 8.59 -23.24 3.06
CA SER A 41 9.09 -21.88 3.28
C SER A 41 10.09 -21.86 4.45
N ARG A 42 11.22 -21.16 4.27
CA ARG A 42 12.29 -20.97 5.27
C ARG A 42 11.69 -20.60 6.63
N GLN A 43 11.92 -21.46 7.62
CA GLN A 43 11.71 -21.16 9.03
C GLN A 43 13.06 -20.81 9.64
N VAL A 44 13.14 -19.65 10.29
CA VAL A 44 14.32 -19.22 11.04
C VAL A 44 13.98 -19.15 12.51
N LEU A 45 14.96 -19.37 13.38
CA LEU A 45 14.77 -19.09 14.80
C LEU A 45 14.58 -17.58 15.02
N CYS A 46 13.71 -17.23 15.96
CA CYS A 46 13.53 -15.84 16.37
C CYS A 46 14.87 -15.27 16.84
N LYS A 47 15.27 -14.10 16.33
CA LYS A 47 16.48 -13.38 16.77
C LYS A 47 16.41 -12.83 18.20
N GLU A 48 15.27 -12.97 18.88
CA GLU A 48 15.11 -12.40 20.22
C GLU A 48 15.83 -13.33 21.21
N PRO A 49 16.73 -12.79 22.06
CA PRO A 49 17.43 -13.61 23.04
C PRO A 49 16.44 -14.32 23.96
N GLY A 50 16.62 -15.63 24.14
CA GLY A 50 15.73 -16.48 24.93
C GLY A 50 14.46 -16.95 24.19
N CYS A 51 14.19 -16.50 22.97
CA CYS A 51 13.03 -16.95 22.20
C CYS A 51 13.37 -18.12 21.26
N LYS A 52 12.88 -19.33 21.59
CA LYS A 52 13.09 -20.55 20.77
C LYS A 52 12.00 -20.76 19.70
N LYS A 53 11.17 -19.74 19.42
CA LYS A 53 10.08 -19.87 18.44
C LYS A 53 10.64 -19.76 17.02
N ASN A 54 10.29 -20.70 16.16
CA ASN A 54 10.50 -20.57 14.73
C ASN A 54 9.59 -19.50 14.16
N THR A 55 10.11 -18.70 13.24
CA THR A 55 9.40 -17.63 12.56
C THR A 55 9.64 -17.69 11.05
N ARG A 56 8.68 -17.12 10.34
CA ARG A 56 8.69 -16.90 8.89
C ARG A 56 8.57 -15.42 8.54
N SER A 57 8.63 -14.54 9.54
CA SER A 57 8.48 -13.10 9.35
C SER A 57 9.67 -12.52 8.59
N LYS A 58 9.44 -11.41 7.87
CA LYS A 58 10.49 -10.66 7.16
C LYS A 58 11.61 -10.18 8.10
N TYR A 59 11.31 -9.98 9.38
CA TYR A 59 12.24 -9.40 10.34
C TYR A 59 13.03 -10.46 11.12
N ASP A 60 12.84 -11.75 10.82
CA ASP A 60 13.41 -12.87 11.58
C ASP A 60 13.02 -12.87 13.08
N TYR A 61 11.91 -12.21 13.43
CA TYR A 61 11.31 -12.22 14.76
C TYR A 61 9.99 -13.01 14.76
N CYS A 62 9.67 -13.71 15.85
CA CYS A 62 8.35 -14.32 16.01
C CYS A 62 7.25 -13.25 16.02
N ASP A 63 6.00 -13.64 15.79
CA ASP A 63 4.89 -12.68 15.62
C ASP A 63 4.81 -11.65 16.76
N THR A 64 4.94 -12.12 18.01
CA THR A 64 4.98 -11.29 19.22
C THR A 64 6.09 -10.23 19.17
N HIS A 65 7.30 -10.61 18.80
CA HIS A 65 8.47 -9.71 18.78
C HIS A 65 8.52 -8.85 17.51
N ALA A 66 7.92 -9.30 16.41
CA ALA A 66 7.80 -8.55 15.17
C ALA A 66 6.83 -7.36 15.28
N LYS A 67 5.94 -7.33 16.28
CA LYS A 67 4.94 -6.24 16.47
C LYS A 67 5.57 -4.86 16.47
N LYS A 68 6.68 -4.68 17.20
CA LYS A 68 7.40 -3.40 17.28
C LYS A 68 7.91 -2.95 15.91
N HIS A 69 8.47 -3.88 15.13
CA HIS A 69 8.95 -3.60 13.77
C HIS A 69 7.81 -3.24 12.83
N ARG A 70 6.71 -4.00 12.84
CA ARG A 70 5.51 -3.69 12.05
C ARG A 70 4.92 -2.32 12.39
N SER A 71 4.84 -1.98 13.67
CA SER A 71 4.33 -0.67 14.11
C SER A 71 5.18 0.49 13.59
N ARG A 72 6.52 0.33 13.58
CA ARG A 72 7.45 1.33 13.05
C ARG A 72 7.27 1.49 11.54
N GLU A 73 7.26 0.38 10.80
CA GLU A 73 7.07 0.40 9.35
C GLU A 73 5.73 1.04 8.96
N HIS A 74 4.64 0.68 9.66
CA HIS A 74 3.32 1.28 9.47
C HIS A 74 3.33 2.80 9.73
N TYR A 75 4.03 3.26 10.77
CA TYR A 75 4.18 4.70 11.04
C TYR A 75 4.89 5.43 9.89
N HIS A 76 5.99 4.87 9.38
CA HIS A 76 6.72 5.44 8.25
C HIS A 76 5.89 5.48 6.98
N GLN A 77 5.18 4.39 6.65
CA GLN A 77 4.28 4.34 5.51
C GLN A 77 3.17 5.39 5.62
N LYS A 78 2.56 5.55 6.80
CA LYS A 78 1.53 6.57 7.03
C LYS A 78 2.09 7.99 6.87
N LYS A 79 3.33 8.24 7.32
CA LYS A 79 3.99 9.54 7.15
C LYS A 79 4.24 9.84 5.68
N GLN A 80 4.78 8.89 4.91
CA GLN A 80 5.00 9.03 3.48
C GLN A 80 3.68 9.23 2.72
N ALA A 81 2.63 8.48 3.07
CA ALA A 81 1.31 8.63 2.44
C ALA A 81 0.72 10.04 2.69
N LYS A 82 0.95 10.64 3.86
CA LYS A 82 0.54 12.03 4.13
C LYS A 82 1.32 13.02 3.25
N GLN A 83 2.64 12.86 3.14
CA GLN A 83 3.46 13.72 2.30
C GLN A 83 3.08 13.59 0.82
N ALA A 84 2.86 12.38 0.32
CA ALA A 84 2.40 12.14 -1.03
C ALA A 84 1.03 12.77 -1.31
N LYS A 85 0.11 12.73 -0.33
CA LYS A 85 -1.18 13.44 -0.43
C LYS A 85 -1.02 14.95 -0.52
N LEU A 86 -0.16 15.54 0.32
CA LEU A 86 0.11 16.98 0.29
C LEU A 86 0.75 17.41 -1.04
N ALA A 87 1.74 16.66 -1.52
CA ALA A 87 2.35 16.93 -2.82
C ALA A 87 1.34 16.81 -3.98
N LEU A 88 0.45 15.80 -3.93
CA LEU A 88 -0.62 15.68 -4.91
C LEU A 88 -1.59 16.87 -4.85
N THR A 89 -1.96 17.34 -3.65
CA THR A 89 -2.83 18.51 -3.53
C THR A 89 -2.17 19.77 -4.06
N GLU A 90 -0.87 19.97 -3.83
CA GLU A 90 -0.12 21.12 -4.34
C GLU A 90 -0.09 21.11 -5.88
N ILE A 91 0.25 19.97 -6.49
CA ILE A 91 0.23 19.79 -7.95
C ILE A 91 -1.16 20.06 -8.53
N LEU A 92 -2.23 19.62 -7.85
CA LEU A 92 -3.61 19.86 -8.31
C LEU A 92 -3.98 21.34 -8.22
N VAL A 93 -3.55 22.04 -7.17
CA VAL A 93 -3.76 23.48 -7.02
C VAL A 93 -3.01 24.22 -8.12
N GLU A 94 -1.73 23.92 -8.35
CA GLU A 94 -0.94 24.52 -9.44
C GLU A 94 -1.60 24.31 -10.80
N LYS A 95 -2.02 23.09 -11.11
CA LYS A 95 -2.75 22.79 -12.36
C LYS A 95 -4.06 23.56 -12.45
N SER A 96 -4.79 23.73 -11.36
CA SER A 96 -6.04 24.50 -11.36
C SER A 96 -5.81 26.00 -11.61
N VAL A 97 -4.74 26.56 -11.05
CA VAL A 97 -4.32 27.95 -11.27
C VAL A 97 -3.90 28.15 -12.72
N GLN A 98 -3.14 27.21 -13.30
CA GLN A 98 -2.77 27.27 -14.72
C GLN A 98 -4.00 27.28 -15.63
N VAL A 99 -4.94 26.36 -15.41
CA VAL A 99 -6.20 26.31 -16.20
C VAL A 99 -7.00 27.61 -16.08
N TYR A 100 -7.02 28.22 -14.89
CA TYR A 100 -7.67 29.52 -14.69
C TYR A 100 -7.00 30.63 -15.53
N TRP A 101 -5.67 30.71 -15.51
CA TRP A 101 -4.92 31.68 -16.31
C TRP A 101 -5.06 31.44 -17.81
N ASP A 102 -5.05 30.19 -18.27
CA ASP A 102 -5.24 29.85 -19.68
C ASP A 102 -6.63 30.31 -20.17
N LYS A 103 -7.67 30.16 -19.36
CA LYS A 103 -9.02 30.67 -19.65
C LYS A 103 -9.08 32.20 -19.68
N LEU A 104 -8.32 32.90 -18.84
CA LEU A 104 -8.25 34.36 -18.87
C LEU A 104 -7.47 34.88 -20.07
N GLY A 105 -6.38 34.22 -20.44
CA GLY A 105 -5.55 34.57 -21.61
C GLY A 105 -6.26 34.40 -22.95
N GLN A 106 -7.30 33.56 -23.01
CA GLN A 106 -8.17 33.41 -24.17
C GLN A 106 -9.26 34.48 -24.29
N LYS A 107 -9.44 35.37 -23.30
CA LYS A 107 -10.42 36.45 -23.41
C LYS A 107 -9.93 37.54 -24.38
N PRO A 108 -10.76 38.00 -25.34
CA PRO A 108 -10.32 38.91 -26.40
C PRO A 108 -9.78 40.27 -25.90
N GLY A 109 -10.02 40.65 -24.63
CA GLY A 109 -9.49 41.87 -24.01
C GLY A 109 -8.17 41.71 -23.23
N TRP A 110 -7.62 40.51 -23.05
CA TRP A 110 -6.44 40.29 -22.19
C TRP A 110 -5.18 41.03 -22.68
N LYS A 111 -5.02 41.18 -24.01
CA LYS A 111 -3.90 41.91 -24.62
C LYS A 111 -3.87 43.39 -24.21
N ILE A 112 -5.04 43.97 -23.89
CA ILE A 112 -5.15 45.36 -23.45
C ILE A 112 -4.73 45.48 -21.98
N ILE A 113 -5.11 44.52 -21.13
CA ILE A 113 -4.77 44.49 -19.69
C ILE A 113 -3.28 44.19 -19.46
N ALA A 114 -2.70 43.24 -20.19
CA ALA A 114 -1.28 42.93 -20.11
C ALA A 114 -0.40 44.12 -20.54
N LYS A 115 -0.86 44.88 -21.56
CA LYS A 115 -0.21 46.11 -22.00
C LYS A 115 -0.30 47.22 -20.93
N TRP A 116 -1.41 47.31 -20.21
CA TRP A 116 -1.58 48.24 -19.08
C TRP A 116 -0.68 47.91 -17.89
N HIS A 117 -0.56 46.64 -17.49
CA HIS A 117 0.30 46.22 -16.38
C HIS A 117 1.80 46.44 -16.67
N CYS A 118 2.27 46.12 -17.88
CA CYS A 118 3.65 46.38 -18.30
C CYS A 118 3.99 47.89 -18.32
N GLN A 119 2.99 48.74 -18.59
CA GLN A 119 3.16 50.19 -18.64
C GLN A 119 3.15 50.86 -17.26
N ILE A 120 2.64 50.19 -16.22
CA ILE A 120 2.73 50.61 -14.82
C ILE A 120 4.13 50.29 -14.25
N GLU A 121 4.67 49.09 -14.51
CA GLU A 121 6.02 48.70 -14.06
C GLU A 121 7.13 49.56 -14.67
N LEU A 122 6.99 49.99 -15.94
CA LEU A 122 7.96 50.88 -16.59
C LEU A 122 7.88 52.34 -16.13
N LYS A 123 6.82 52.74 -15.43
CA LYS A 123 6.62 54.11 -14.95
C LYS A 123 6.89 54.31 -13.46
N GLY A 124 7.28 53.26 -12.72
CA GLY A 124 7.82 53.36 -11.37
C GLY A 124 7.10 54.37 -10.48
N ILE A 125 5.81 54.14 -10.20
CA ILE A 125 5.11 54.81 -9.10
C ILE A 125 5.12 53.88 -7.91
#